data_AF-A0A9D2I0F4-F1
#
_entry.id   AF-A0A9D2I0F4-F1
#
_cell.length_a   1.000
_cell.length_b   1.000
_cell.length_c   1.000
_cell.angle_alpha   90.00
_cell.angle_beta   90.00
_cell.angle_gamma   90.00
#
_symmetry.space_group_name_H-M   'P 1'
#
loop_
_entity.id
_entity.type
_entity.pdbx_description
1 polymer ?
#
loop_
_entity_poly.entity_id
_entity_poly.type
_entity_poly.pdbx_seq_one_letter_code
_entity_poly.pdbx_strand_id
1 'polypeptide(L)'
;MSLKKYLGGFVAASALLLAACGGGSGTTASDDATSEAAANEPIQVKVAVVGEINEPWEYVAEQLKENENIEIELVKYTDYATPNKSLADGDV
;
A
#
# COMPACT_ATOMS: atom_id res chain seq x y z
N MET A 1 -33.97 -9.33 -44.64
CA MET A 1 -34.96 -8.27 -44.38
C MET A 1 -34.98 -8.04 -42.87
N SER A 2 -34.31 -7.02 -42.34
CA SER A 2 -34.67 -5.58 -42.37
C SER A 2 -36.00 -5.38 -41.61
N LEU A 3 -36.11 -4.61 -40.53
CA LEU A 3 -35.80 -3.17 -40.38
C LEU A 3 -35.97 -2.78 -38.88
N LYS A 4 -34.95 -2.31 -38.15
CA LYS A 4 -34.63 -0.90 -37.77
C LYS A 4 -35.78 0.02 -37.29
N LYS A 5 -35.46 0.77 -36.19
CA LYS A 5 -36.06 1.99 -35.56
C LYS A 5 -36.73 1.65 -34.22
N TYR A 6 -36.39 2.22 -33.07
CA TYR A 6 -36.32 3.63 -32.62
C TYR A 6 -35.13 3.78 -31.63
N LEU A 7 -34.19 4.74 -31.62
CA LEU A 7 -34.17 6.22 -31.62
C LEU A 7 -34.83 6.89 -30.39
N GLY A 8 -33.98 7.42 -29.50
CA GLY A 8 -34.30 8.36 -28.40
C GLY A 8 -33.92 7.80 -27.02
N GLY A 9 -32.99 8.35 -26.23
CA GLY A 9 -32.32 9.65 -26.28
C GLY A 9 -31.04 9.67 -25.44
N PHE A 10 -30.24 10.69 -25.73
CA PHE A 10 -28.97 11.05 -25.11
C PHE A 10 -29.24 11.88 -23.86
N VAL A 11 -28.79 11.45 -22.68
CA VAL A 11 -28.53 12.35 -21.54
C VAL A 11 -27.24 11.91 -20.87
N ALA A 12 -26.19 12.68 -21.14
CA ALA A 12 -25.00 12.76 -20.31
C ALA A 12 -25.33 13.59 -19.07
N ALA A 13 -24.91 13.14 -17.88
CA ALA A 13 -24.59 14.02 -16.76
C ALA A 13 -23.80 13.26 -15.70
N SER A 14 -22.55 13.68 -15.55
CA SER A 14 -21.60 13.33 -14.50
C SER A 14 -22.14 13.67 -13.11
N ALA A 15 -21.84 12.84 -12.11
CA ALA A 15 -21.83 13.24 -10.71
C ALA A 15 -20.59 12.64 -10.04
N LEU A 16 -19.50 13.44 -10.03
CA LEU A 16 -18.41 13.33 -9.07
C LEU A 16 -19.01 13.56 -7.68
N LEU A 17 -18.96 12.55 -6.81
CA LEU A 17 -19.17 12.73 -5.38
C LEU A 17 -17.81 12.65 -4.69
N LEU A 18 -17.10 13.79 -4.69
CA LEU A 18 -16.09 14.10 -3.69
C LEU A 18 -16.84 14.46 -2.39
N ALA A 19 -16.98 13.47 -1.51
CA ALA A 19 -17.36 13.64 -0.11
C ALA A 19 -16.46 12.68 0.68
N ALA A 20 -15.77 13.04 1.75
CA ALA A 20 -15.65 14.31 2.43
C ALA A 20 -14.31 14.29 3.17
N CYS A 21 -13.51 15.33 2.99
CA CYS A 21 -12.47 15.68 3.95
C CYS A 21 -13.16 16.57 4.99
N GLY A 22 -13.36 16.05 6.20
CA GLY A 22 -14.00 16.76 7.31
C GLY A 22 -13.80 16.00 8.62
N GLY A 23 -12.87 16.49 9.44
CA GLY A 23 -12.45 15.84 10.69
C GLY A 23 -13.55 15.75 11.76
N GLY A 24 -13.50 14.65 12.51
CA GLY A 24 -14.28 14.42 13.73
C GLY A 24 -14.17 12.97 14.18
N SER A 25 -13.69 12.74 15.40
CA SER A 25 -13.64 11.43 16.08
C SER A 25 -14.94 10.64 15.93
N GLY A 26 -14.83 9.35 15.65
CA GLY A 26 -15.95 8.42 15.76
C GLY A 26 -15.71 7.15 14.97
N THR A 27 -15.41 6.06 15.68
CA THR A 27 -15.46 4.67 15.20
C THR A 27 -16.62 4.44 14.24
N THR A 28 -16.33 3.92 13.06
CA THR A 28 -17.28 3.12 12.29
C THR A 28 -16.50 1.94 11.73
N ALA A 29 -16.64 0.82 12.43
CA ALA A 29 -16.41 -0.48 11.84
C ALA A 29 -17.36 -0.63 10.65
N SER A 30 -16.79 -0.91 9.48
CA SER A 30 -17.55 -1.39 8.34
C SER A 30 -16.85 -2.64 7.86
N ASP A 31 -17.42 -3.78 8.23
CA ASP A 31 -17.24 -5.06 7.56
C ASP A 31 -17.49 -4.87 6.05
N ASP A 32 -16.55 -5.33 5.22
CA ASP A 32 -16.90 -5.96 3.94
C ASP A 32 -15.82 -6.99 3.56
N ALA A 33 -16.21 -8.25 3.80
CA ALA A 33 -15.99 -9.45 3.01
C ALA A 33 -14.76 -9.58 2.09
N THR A 34 -14.11 -10.74 2.29
CA THR A 34 -13.31 -11.51 1.31
C THR A 34 -11.85 -11.11 1.19
N SER A 35 -11.00 -11.77 1.98
CA SER A 35 -9.65 -12.10 1.49
C SER A 35 -9.12 -13.40 2.10
N GLU A 36 -9.71 -14.53 1.73
CA GLU A 36 -9.00 -15.82 1.79
C GLU A 36 -7.87 -15.91 0.74
N ALA A 37 -7.56 -14.80 0.03
CA ALA A 37 -6.40 -14.66 -0.84
C ALA A 37 -5.23 -13.92 -0.17
N ALA A 38 -5.41 -13.29 1.00
CA ALA A 38 -4.34 -12.57 1.71
C ALA A 38 -3.42 -13.48 2.55
N ALA A 39 -3.74 -14.77 2.68
CA ALA A 39 -3.05 -15.66 3.61
C ALA A 39 -1.66 -16.13 3.13
N ASN A 40 -1.21 -15.74 1.94
CA ASN A 40 0.05 -16.25 1.36
C ASN A 40 0.90 -15.18 0.65
N GLU A 41 0.51 -13.90 0.72
CA GLU A 41 1.34 -12.82 0.21
C GLU A 41 2.35 -12.39 1.28
N PRO A 42 3.63 -12.20 0.94
CA PRO A 42 4.64 -11.80 1.90
C PRO A 42 4.36 -10.42 2.49
N ILE A 43 4.61 -10.31 3.80
CA ILE A 43 4.60 -9.02 4.49
C ILE A 43 5.87 -8.28 4.05
N GLN A 44 5.69 -7.19 3.30
CA GLN A 44 6.79 -6.34 2.86
C GLN A 44 7.14 -5.31 3.95
N VAL A 45 8.41 -5.25 4.34
CA VAL A 45 8.92 -4.31 5.33
C VAL A 45 10.14 -3.59 4.76
N LYS A 46 10.14 -2.26 4.81
CA LYS A 46 11.32 -1.47 4.47
C LYS A 46 12.09 -1.14 5.74
N VAL A 47 13.42 -1.19 5.66
CA VAL A 47 14.29 -0.86 6.80
C VAL A 47 15.36 0.12 6.33
N ALA A 48 15.36 1.32 6.92
CA ALA A 48 16.41 2.29 6.70
C ALA A 48 17.69 1.90 7.45
N VAL A 49 18.79 1.80 6.73
CA VAL A 49 20.13 1.50 7.28
C VAL A 49 21.13 2.57 6.85
N VAL A 50 22.14 2.83 7.68
CA VAL A 50 23.19 3.83 7.38
C VAL A 50 24.54 3.14 7.23
N GLY A 51 25.23 3.45 6.13
CA GLY A 51 26.54 2.89 5.83
C GLY A 51 26.51 1.56 5.08
N GLU A 52 27.71 1.02 4.83
CA GLU A 52 27.89 -0.13 3.92
C GLU A 52 27.81 -1.49 4.63
N ILE A 53 28.04 -1.54 5.95
CA ILE A 53 28.05 -2.79 6.72
C ILE A 53 26.61 -3.22 7.01
N ASN A 54 26.09 -4.14 6.20
CA ASN A 54 24.70 -4.61 6.27
C ASN A 54 24.57 -6.14 6.35
N GLU A 55 25.67 -6.89 6.45
CA GLU A 55 25.66 -8.36 6.55
C GLU A 55 24.74 -8.89 7.68
N PRO A 56 24.66 -8.25 8.88
CA PRO A 56 23.70 -8.68 9.89
C PRO A 56 22.24 -8.49 9.46
N TRP A 57 21.94 -7.42 8.71
CA TRP A 57 20.60 -7.15 8.21
C TRP A 57 20.21 -8.10 7.07
N GLU A 58 21.17 -8.49 6.23
CA GLU A 58 20.98 -9.51 5.20
C GLU A 58 20.62 -10.87 5.82
N TYR A 59 21.34 -11.28 6.87
CA TYR A 59 21.00 -12.49 7.63
C TYR A 59 19.58 -12.43 8.23
N VAL A 60 19.20 -11.29 8.82
CA VAL A 60 17.85 -11.09 9.37
C VAL A 60 16.79 -11.16 8.28
N ALA A 61 17.03 -10.54 7.12
CA ALA A 61 16.12 -10.59 5.98
C ALA A 61 15.91 -12.02 5.48
N GLU A 62 16.97 -12.82 5.38
CA GLU A 62 16.89 -14.24 5.01
C GLU A 62 16.07 -15.04 6.03
N GLN A 63 16.36 -14.91 7.33
CA GLN A 63 15.63 -15.65 8.36
C GLN A 63 14.15 -15.31 8.40
N LEU A 64 13.79 -14.03 8.24
CA LEU A 64 12.40 -13.59 8.22
C LEU A 64 11.65 -14.04 6.97
N LYS A 65 12.33 -14.07 5.82
CA LYS A 65 11.75 -14.58 4.57
C LYS A 65 11.45 -16.07 4.66
N GLU A 66 12.38 -16.85 5.19
CA GLU A 66 12.26 -18.32 5.25
C GLU A 66 11.28 -18.81 6.32
N ASN A 67 11.21 -18.13 7.47
CA ASN A 67 10.48 -18.64 8.63
C ASN A 67 9.17 -17.91 8.91
N GLU A 68 9.02 -16.66 8.46
CA GLU A 68 7.91 -15.78 8.85
C GLU A 68 7.15 -15.19 7.65
N ASN A 69 7.52 -15.55 6.41
CA ASN A 69 6.93 -14.99 5.20
C ASN A 69 7.06 -13.44 5.13
N ILE A 70 8.10 -12.87 5.75
CA ILE A 70 8.38 -11.43 5.76
C ILE A 70 9.53 -11.13 4.81
N GLU A 71 9.32 -10.21 3.87
CA GLU A 71 10.36 -9.74 2.96
C GLU A 71 10.87 -8.36 3.41
N ILE A 72 12.18 -8.25 3.62
CA ILE A 72 12.85 -6.99 3.99
C ILE A 72 13.48 -6.33 2.77
N GLU A 73 13.15 -5.07 2.54
CA GLU A 73 13.86 -4.16 1.63
C GLU A 73 14.77 -3.24 2.44
N LEU A 74 16.09 -3.41 2.29
CA LEU A 74 17.06 -2.52 2.94
C LEU A 74 17.23 -1.23 2.13
N VAL A 75 16.83 -0.11 2.73
CA VAL A 75 16.98 1.22 2.15
C VAL A 75 18.25 1.85 2.74
N LYS A 76 19.30 1.94 1.92
CA LYS A 76 20.62 2.43 2.36
C LYS A 76 20.72 3.94 2.27
N TYR A 77 21.16 4.56 3.36
CA TYR A 77 21.47 5.99 3.45
C TYR A 77 22.96 6.20 3.71
N THR A 78 23.43 7.40 3.35
CA THR A 78 24.82 7.82 3.53
C THR A 78 25.00 8.74 4.75
N ASP A 79 23.91 9.13 5.41
CA ASP A 79 23.91 10.02 6.57
C ASP A 79 22.85 9.63 7.61
N TYR A 80 22.96 10.19 8.82
CA TYR A 80 22.10 9.85 9.97
C TYR A 80 20.85 10.73 10.12
N ALA A 81 20.73 11.83 9.38
CA ALA A 81 19.58 12.74 9.49
C ALA A 81 18.42 12.28 8.58
N THR A 82 18.74 11.75 7.40
CA THR A 82 17.76 11.36 6.39
C THR A 82 16.83 10.20 6.79
N PRO A 83 17.30 9.11 7.46
CA PRO A 83 16.45 7.95 7.78
C PRO A 83 15.17 8.30 8.55
N ASN A 84 15.27 9.11 9.60
CA ASN A 84 14.11 9.48 10.41
C ASN A 84 13.11 10.36 9.65
N LYS A 85 13.61 11.20 8.74
CA LYS A 85 12.75 12.00 7.87
C LYS A 85 11.98 11.10 6.90
N SER A 86 12.69 10.16 6.27
CA SER A 86 12.09 9.18 5.36
C SER A 86 11.01 8.35 6.06
N LEU A 87 11.24 7.97 7.33
CA LEU A 87 10.24 7.25 8.14
C LEU A 87 9.02 8.12 8.44
N ALA A 88 9.23 9.40 8.79
CA ALA A 88 8.13 10.32 9.05
C ALA A 88 7.31 10.63 7.79
N ASP A 89 7.96 10.65 6.62
CA ASP A 89 7.34 10.89 5.32
C ASP A 89 6.65 9.62 4.75
N GLY A 90 6.90 8.44 5.35
CA GLY A 90 6.33 7.14 4.93
C GLY A 90 7.02 6.50 3.72
N ASP A 91 8.20 6.99 3.37
CA ASP A 91 9.04 6.47 2.28
C ASP A 91 9.73 5.15 2.65
N VAL A 92 9.98 4.96 3.96
CA VAL A 92 10.57 3.77 4.60
C VAL A 92 9.79 3.39 5.86
#